data_AF-A0A4V1XP51-F1
#
_entry.id   AF-A0A4V1XP51-F1
#
_cell.length_a   1.000
_cell.length_b   1.000
_cell.length_c   1.000
_cell.angle_alpha   90.00
_cell.angle_beta   90.00
_cell.angle_gamma   90.00
#
_symmetry.space_group_name_H-M   'P 1'
#
loop_
_entity.id
_entity.type
_entity.pdbx_description
1 polymer ?
#
loop_
_entity_poly.entity_id
_entity_poly.type
_entity_poly.pdbx_seq_one_letter_code
_entity_poly.pdbx_strand_id
1 'polypeptide(L)'
;MDAVSSGSWTKEQLTSIIETHIANVAGHYRGQCYAWDVVNEALNEDGSFRTSVFYTVLGESFIPIAFKAAAAADPDAKLYYNDYNIESTGAKQAATLRIVDSIKRAGGRIDGVGMQAHLIVGSTPSQRSLEAAMNSYVAAGASEIAYTELDIRFSSLPPTAAGLRTQAGDYATVTRACLAVDACVGITIWDFTDKYSWIPDTFPGQGAALLYDENFSKKPAWTAVSSVLAAAATGGPGPSTTLTTVTATTRTSAPVPTCTAAKWGQCGGNGWTGCTAMGRGPRC
;
A
#
# COMPACT_ATOMS: atom_id res chain seq x y z
N MET A 1 -13.59 -20.51 17.12
CA MET A 1 -14.68 -20.85 16.18
C MET A 1 -15.80 -19.87 16.43
N ASP A 2 -16.08 -19.02 15.44
CA ASP A 2 -16.82 -17.77 15.60
C ASP A 2 -18.31 -17.95 15.89
N ALA A 3 -18.75 -17.44 17.05
CA ALA A 3 -20.17 -17.40 17.42
C ALA A 3 -21.01 -16.56 16.44
N VAL A 4 -20.40 -15.56 15.80
CA VAL A 4 -21.08 -14.67 14.84
C VAL A 4 -21.36 -15.39 13.52
N SER A 5 -20.38 -16.11 12.96
CA SER A 5 -20.50 -16.75 11.64
C SER A 5 -21.38 -17.99 11.61
N SER A 6 -21.65 -18.60 12.77
CA SER A 6 -22.41 -19.83 12.93
C SER A 6 -23.80 -19.64 13.56
N GLY A 7 -24.13 -18.42 13.98
CA GLY A 7 -25.41 -18.10 14.60
C GLY A 7 -26.54 -17.87 13.59
N SER A 8 -27.76 -18.21 13.99
CA SER A 8 -29.00 -17.81 13.30
C SER A 8 -29.51 -16.52 13.92
N TRP A 9 -29.44 -15.42 13.18
CA TRP A 9 -29.73 -14.08 13.70
C TRP A 9 -30.96 -13.46 13.02
N THR A 10 -31.78 -12.74 13.80
CA THR A 10 -32.68 -11.74 13.21
C THR A 10 -31.91 -10.48 12.83
N LYS A 11 -32.53 -9.59 12.05
CA LYS A 11 -31.94 -8.29 11.68
C LYS A 11 -31.64 -7.45 12.91
N GLU A 12 -32.55 -7.42 13.87
CA GLU A 12 -32.43 -6.65 15.11
C GLU A 12 -31.27 -7.17 15.96
N GLN A 13 -31.15 -8.50 16.10
CA GLN A 13 -30.05 -9.11 16.85
C GLN A 13 -28.71 -8.82 16.21
N LEU A 14 -28.57 -9.01 14.88
CA LEU A 14 -27.29 -8.79 14.22
C LEU A 14 -26.91 -7.30 14.17
N THR A 15 -27.90 -6.41 14.05
CA THR A 15 -27.68 -4.96 14.18
C THR A 15 -27.12 -4.63 15.57
N SER A 16 -27.76 -5.14 16.62
CA SER A 16 -27.30 -4.93 18.00
C SER A 16 -25.90 -5.50 18.25
N ILE A 17 -25.56 -6.64 17.64
CA ILE A 17 -24.22 -7.23 17.70
C ILE A 17 -23.18 -6.32 17.04
N ILE A 18 -23.45 -5.80 15.84
CA ILE A 18 -22.55 -4.86 15.14
C ILE A 18 -22.32 -3.61 16.00
N GLU A 19 -23.41 -2.98 16.46
CA GLU A 19 -23.35 -1.76 17.26
C GLU A 19 -22.58 -1.99 18.56
N THR A 20 -22.85 -3.11 19.25
CA THR A 20 -22.16 -3.47 20.50
C THR A 20 -20.68 -3.74 20.26
N HIS A 21 -20.32 -4.48 19.21
CA HIS A 21 -18.92 -4.77 18.90
C HIS A 21 -18.16 -3.48 18.62
N ILE A 22 -18.69 -2.64 17.73
CA ILE A 22 -18.05 -1.37 17.34
C ILE A 22 -17.96 -0.42 18.54
N ALA A 23 -19.03 -0.27 19.34
CA ALA A 23 -19.01 0.59 20.51
C ALA A 23 -17.94 0.15 21.54
N ASN A 24 -17.77 -1.16 21.75
CA ASN A 24 -16.75 -1.65 22.68
C ASN A 24 -15.33 -1.47 22.12
N VAL A 25 -15.09 -1.81 20.85
CA VAL A 25 -13.74 -1.75 20.25
C VAL A 25 -13.33 -0.31 19.96
N ALA A 26 -14.11 0.42 19.16
CA ALA A 26 -13.80 1.81 18.82
C ALA A 26 -13.91 2.73 20.06
N GLY A 27 -14.84 2.44 20.97
CA GLY A 27 -14.94 3.17 22.24
C GLY A 27 -13.74 2.94 23.16
N HIS A 28 -13.17 1.74 23.19
CA HIS A 28 -11.95 1.45 23.97
C HIS A 28 -10.73 2.23 23.45
N TYR A 29 -10.56 2.31 22.13
CA TYR A 29 -9.45 3.03 21.50
C TYR A 29 -9.77 4.48 21.13
N ARG A 30 -10.87 5.04 21.67
CA ARG A 30 -11.35 6.39 21.32
C ARG A 30 -10.24 7.43 21.47
N GLY A 31 -9.99 8.20 20.40
CA GLY A 31 -8.97 9.25 20.35
C GLY A 31 -7.53 8.75 20.21
N GLN A 32 -7.31 7.44 20.07
CA GLN A 32 -5.99 6.84 19.79
C GLN A 32 -5.84 6.49 18.30
N CYS A 33 -6.94 6.25 17.60
CA CYS A 33 -6.95 5.90 16.18
C CYS A 33 -7.05 7.16 15.31
N TYR A 34 -6.11 7.35 14.39
CA TYR A 34 -6.27 8.33 13.31
C TYR A 34 -7.48 7.98 12.44
N ALA A 35 -7.57 6.71 12.06
CA ALA A 35 -8.62 6.17 11.20
C ALA A 35 -9.03 4.75 11.63
N TRP A 36 -10.23 4.36 11.22
CA TRP A 36 -10.77 3.01 11.28
C TRP A 36 -11.16 2.53 9.89
N ASP A 37 -10.69 1.35 9.51
CA ASP A 37 -11.31 0.56 8.43
C ASP A 37 -12.60 -0.06 8.98
N VAL A 38 -13.71 0.66 8.86
CA VAL A 38 -14.97 0.31 9.51
C VAL A 38 -15.60 -0.93 8.86
N VAL A 39 -15.51 -1.01 7.52
CA VAL A 39 -15.93 -2.17 6.74
C VAL A 39 -14.82 -2.50 5.76
N ASN A 40 -14.42 -3.77 5.73
CA ASN A 40 -13.39 -4.30 4.87
C ASN A 40 -13.96 -5.31 3.85
N GLU A 41 -13.57 -5.19 2.58
CA GLU A 41 -13.75 -6.22 1.53
C GLU A 41 -15.20 -6.73 1.33
N ALA A 42 -16.17 -5.81 1.37
CA ALA A 42 -17.58 -6.15 1.23
C ALA A 42 -17.98 -6.57 -0.20
N LEU A 43 -17.06 -6.53 -1.17
CA LEU A 43 -17.33 -6.72 -2.60
C LEU A 43 -16.58 -7.91 -3.19
N ASN A 44 -17.22 -8.57 -4.14
CA ASN A 44 -16.59 -9.51 -5.09
C ASN A 44 -15.98 -8.75 -6.28
N GLU A 45 -15.20 -9.44 -7.12
CA GLU A 45 -14.55 -8.85 -8.30
C GLU A 45 -15.53 -8.25 -9.32
N ASP A 46 -16.72 -8.84 -9.45
CA ASP A 46 -17.78 -8.37 -10.35
C ASP A 46 -18.58 -7.17 -9.79
N GLY A 47 -18.23 -6.69 -8.59
CA GLY A 47 -18.90 -5.59 -7.90
C GLY A 47 -20.23 -5.96 -7.23
N SER A 48 -20.56 -7.26 -7.16
CA SER A 48 -21.61 -7.76 -6.26
C SER A 48 -21.12 -7.80 -4.81
N PHE A 49 -22.04 -7.79 -3.84
CA PHE A 49 -21.68 -7.93 -2.44
C PHE A 49 -21.20 -9.35 -2.11
N ARG A 50 -20.13 -9.45 -1.34
CA ARG A 50 -19.61 -10.71 -0.81
C ARG A 50 -20.61 -11.30 0.18
N THR A 51 -20.92 -12.59 0.01
CA THR A 51 -21.76 -13.32 0.97
C THR A 51 -21.05 -13.37 2.33
N SER A 52 -21.71 -12.82 3.34
CA SER A 52 -21.30 -12.84 4.75
C SER A 52 -22.55 -12.96 5.61
N VAL A 53 -22.42 -13.36 6.88
CA VAL A 53 -23.56 -13.38 7.81
C VAL A 53 -24.23 -12.00 7.90
N PHE A 54 -23.43 -10.92 7.83
CA PHE A 54 -23.93 -9.54 7.80
C PHE A 54 -24.78 -9.28 6.56
N TYR A 55 -24.27 -9.58 5.36
CA TYR A 55 -25.01 -9.36 4.12
C TYR A 55 -26.25 -10.27 4.00
N THR A 56 -26.14 -11.54 4.39
CA THR A 56 -27.25 -12.50 4.31
C THR A 56 -28.42 -12.08 5.21
N VAL A 57 -28.16 -11.55 6.41
CA VAL A 57 -29.21 -11.17 7.36
C VAL A 57 -29.70 -9.74 7.11
N LEU A 58 -28.79 -8.77 6.94
CA LEU A 58 -29.11 -7.34 6.89
C LEU A 58 -29.21 -6.78 5.46
N GLY A 59 -28.83 -7.54 4.43
CA GLY A 59 -28.58 -6.99 3.10
C GLY A 59 -27.49 -5.94 3.16
N GLU A 60 -27.50 -4.95 2.26
CA GLU A 60 -26.49 -3.89 2.20
C GLU A 60 -26.48 -2.95 3.42
N SER A 61 -27.54 -2.98 4.24
CA SER A 61 -27.72 -2.05 5.36
C SER A 61 -26.69 -2.20 6.48
N PHE A 62 -25.98 -3.34 6.57
CA PHE A 62 -24.93 -3.52 7.59
C PHE A 62 -23.82 -2.47 7.48
N ILE A 63 -23.54 -1.97 6.27
CA ILE A 63 -22.50 -0.98 6.02
C ILE A 63 -22.87 0.37 6.66
N PRO A 64 -23.97 1.05 6.28
CA PRO A 64 -24.34 2.31 6.94
C PRO A 64 -24.62 2.16 8.45
N ILE A 65 -25.07 0.98 8.92
CA ILE A 65 -25.18 0.68 10.36
C ILE A 65 -23.79 0.76 11.02
N ALA A 66 -22.79 0.06 10.47
CA ALA A 66 -21.43 0.05 11.01
C ALA A 66 -20.79 1.45 11.03
N PHE A 67 -20.93 2.22 9.95
CA PHE A 67 -20.39 3.59 9.88
C PHE A 67 -21.04 4.54 10.90
N LYS A 68 -22.36 4.44 11.12
CA LYS A 68 -23.03 5.23 12.17
C LYS A 68 -22.57 4.83 13.57
N ALA A 69 -22.43 3.55 13.84
CA ALA A 69 -21.93 3.05 15.12
C ALA A 69 -20.49 3.53 15.38
N ALA A 70 -19.62 3.48 14.37
CA ALA A 70 -18.24 3.92 14.47
C ALA A 70 -18.15 5.45 14.72
N ALA A 71 -18.93 6.24 14.00
CA ALA A 71 -19.01 7.69 14.19
C ALA A 71 -19.49 8.07 15.60
N ALA A 72 -20.41 7.30 16.18
CA ALA A 72 -20.89 7.53 17.54
C ALA A 72 -19.86 7.12 18.61
N ALA A 73 -19.12 6.03 18.37
CA ALA A 73 -18.13 5.50 19.29
C ALA A 73 -16.86 6.38 19.34
N ASP A 74 -16.35 6.80 18.19
CA ASP A 74 -15.22 7.72 18.06
C ASP A 74 -15.52 8.84 17.04
N PRO A 75 -16.12 9.96 17.48
CA PRO A 75 -16.44 11.08 16.61
C PRO A 75 -15.25 11.74 15.94
N ASP A 76 -14.04 11.57 16.47
CA ASP A 76 -12.83 12.29 16.01
C ASP A 76 -12.01 11.45 15.01
N ALA A 77 -12.17 10.12 15.02
CA ALA A 77 -11.51 9.22 14.07
C ALA A 77 -12.08 9.32 12.65
N LYS A 78 -11.22 9.18 11.64
CA LYS A 78 -11.61 9.08 10.24
C LYS A 78 -12.17 7.70 9.94
N LEU A 79 -13.30 7.64 9.23
CA LEU A 79 -14.00 6.38 8.94
C LEU A 79 -13.79 5.98 7.48
N TYR A 80 -13.15 4.82 7.28
CA TYR A 80 -12.76 4.29 5.98
C TYR A 80 -13.58 3.07 5.58
N TYR A 81 -13.88 2.98 4.29
CA TYR A 81 -14.17 1.71 3.61
C TYR A 81 -12.88 1.22 2.96
N ASN A 82 -12.44 -0.01 3.24
CA ASN A 82 -11.18 -0.56 2.74
C ASN A 82 -11.41 -1.79 1.84
N ASP A 83 -10.74 -1.86 0.69
CA ASP A 83 -10.86 -2.98 -0.23
C ASP A 83 -9.65 -3.08 -1.19
N TYR A 84 -9.47 -4.24 -1.82
CA TYR A 84 -8.49 -4.48 -2.90
C TYR A 84 -9.11 -4.43 -4.29
N ASN A 85 -8.27 -4.33 -5.33
CA ASN A 85 -8.67 -4.27 -6.75
C ASN A 85 -9.62 -3.11 -7.07
N ILE A 86 -9.48 -2.02 -6.32
CA ILE A 86 -10.23 -0.78 -6.50
C ILE A 86 -9.33 0.35 -7.04
N GLU A 87 -8.09 0.02 -7.41
CA GLU A 87 -7.05 0.90 -7.96
C GLU A 87 -7.22 1.19 -9.46
N SER A 88 -8.28 0.69 -10.08
CA SER A 88 -8.54 0.86 -11.51
C SER A 88 -10.04 0.93 -11.78
N THR A 89 -10.40 1.59 -12.88
CA THR A 89 -11.80 1.64 -13.34
C THR A 89 -12.30 0.22 -13.61
N GLY A 90 -13.45 -0.12 -13.04
CA GLY A 90 -14.01 -1.45 -13.15
C GLY A 90 -15.27 -1.62 -12.31
N ALA A 91 -15.82 -2.83 -12.31
CA ALA A 91 -17.07 -3.13 -11.62
C ALA A 91 -16.95 -2.96 -10.09
N LYS A 92 -15.84 -3.39 -9.50
CA LYS A 92 -15.56 -3.24 -8.06
C LYS A 92 -15.35 -1.78 -7.65
N GLN A 93 -14.65 -1.00 -8.48
CA GLN A 93 -14.52 0.46 -8.29
C GLN A 93 -15.90 1.15 -8.34
N ALA A 94 -16.74 0.82 -9.33
CA ALA A 94 -18.09 1.38 -9.44
C ALA A 94 -19.00 0.96 -8.27
N ALA A 95 -18.82 -0.25 -7.74
CA ALA A 95 -19.53 -0.72 -6.56
C ALA A 95 -19.08 0.00 -5.28
N THR A 96 -17.79 0.30 -5.15
CA THR A 96 -17.27 1.11 -4.05
C THR A 96 -17.87 2.51 -4.06
N LEU A 97 -18.02 3.15 -5.23
CA LEU A 97 -18.73 4.42 -5.33
C LEU A 97 -20.19 4.33 -4.83
N ARG A 98 -20.88 3.22 -5.09
CA ARG A 98 -22.24 2.99 -4.57
C ARG A 98 -22.27 2.82 -3.05
N ILE A 99 -21.21 2.24 -2.45
CA ILE A 99 -21.07 2.14 -1.00
C ILE A 99 -20.89 3.53 -0.37
N VAL A 100 -20.00 4.37 -0.91
CA VAL A 100 -19.80 5.75 -0.42
C VAL A 100 -21.13 6.51 -0.44
N ASP A 101 -21.86 6.41 -1.55
CA ASP A 101 -23.17 7.04 -1.74
C ASP A 101 -24.26 6.45 -0.81
N SER A 102 -24.26 5.13 -0.57
CA SER A 102 -25.23 4.49 0.35
C SER A 102 -25.04 4.93 1.79
N ILE A 103 -23.80 5.05 2.27
CA ILE A 103 -23.48 5.55 3.61
C ILE A 103 -24.01 6.99 3.76
N LYS A 104 -23.71 7.85 2.78
CA LYS A 104 -24.14 9.25 2.79
C LYS A 104 -25.66 9.40 2.75
N ARG A 105 -26.36 8.67 1.88
CA ARG A 105 -27.84 8.68 1.82
C ARG A 105 -28.49 8.18 3.10
N ALA A 106 -27.84 7.27 3.82
CA ALA A 106 -28.31 6.83 5.12
C ALA A 106 -28.03 7.86 6.24
N GLY A 107 -27.33 8.96 5.95
CA GLY A 107 -26.92 9.97 6.95
C GLY A 107 -25.70 9.53 7.78
N GLY A 108 -24.91 8.57 7.29
CA GLY A 108 -23.64 8.17 7.89
C GLY A 108 -22.48 9.07 7.43
N ARG A 109 -21.44 9.17 8.28
CA ARG A 109 -20.17 9.80 7.93
C ARG A 109 -19.27 8.77 7.27
N ILE A 110 -18.67 9.11 6.14
CA ILE A 110 -17.53 8.40 5.54
C ILE A 110 -16.48 9.46 5.23
N ASP A 111 -15.28 9.25 5.75
CA ASP A 111 -14.19 10.23 5.62
C ASP A 111 -13.20 9.78 4.55
N GLY A 112 -13.00 8.47 4.37
CA GLY A 112 -12.03 7.97 3.40
C GLY A 112 -12.36 6.65 2.71
N VAL A 113 -11.62 6.39 1.64
CA VAL A 113 -11.55 5.09 0.96
C VAL A 113 -10.11 4.59 1.03
N GLY A 114 -9.92 3.40 1.59
CA GLY A 114 -8.66 2.70 1.69
C GLY A 114 -8.51 1.76 0.50
N MET A 115 -7.43 1.94 -0.25
CA MET A 115 -7.09 1.12 -1.41
C MET A 115 -5.95 0.20 -0.99
N GLN A 116 -6.21 -1.09 -0.82
CA GLN A 116 -5.21 -2.02 -0.28
C GLN A 116 -3.94 -2.05 -1.14
N ALA A 117 -4.08 -1.98 -2.46
CA ALA A 117 -2.97 -2.01 -3.42
C ALA A 117 -2.05 -3.24 -3.27
N HIS A 118 -2.66 -4.42 -3.18
CA HIS A 118 -1.98 -5.70 -3.40
C HIS A 118 -1.73 -5.93 -4.90
N LEU A 119 -0.59 -5.48 -5.40
CA LEU A 119 -0.28 -5.43 -6.82
C LEU A 119 0.67 -6.57 -7.25
N ILE A 120 0.85 -6.70 -8.55
CA ILE A 120 1.73 -7.68 -9.17
C ILE A 120 2.80 -6.93 -9.97
N VAL A 121 4.05 -7.37 -9.85
CA VAL A 121 5.19 -6.80 -10.57
C VAL A 121 4.91 -6.78 -12.08
N GLY A 122 5.00 -5.62 -12.70
CA GLY A 122 4.76 -5.39 -14.13
C GLY A 122 3.28 -5.36 -14.55
N SER A 123 2.35 -5.49 -13.61
CA SER A 123 0.90 -5.35 -13.83
C SER A 123 0.27 -4.23 -12.99
N THR A 124 1.11 -3.38 -12.39
CA THR A 124 0.65 -2.19 -11.65
C THR A 124 -0.05 -1.21 -12.59
N PRO A 125 -1.23 -0.68 -12.22
CA PRO A 125 -1.89 0.33 -13.04
C PRO A 125 -1.00 1.56 -13.26
N SER A 126 -1.14 2.20 -14.43
CA SER A 126 -0.40 3.43 -14.70
C SER A 126 -0.72 4.52 -13.67
N GLN A 127 0.22 5.44 -13.42
CA GLN A 127 0.02 6.56 -12.50
C GLN A 127 -1.30 7.32 -12.76
N ARG A 128 -1.60 7.62 -14.03
CA ARG A 128 -2.86 8.28 -14.42
C ARG A 128 -4.11 7.48 -14.05
N SER A 129 -4.06 6.15 -14.17
CA SER A 129 -5.17 5.28 -13.80
C SER A 129 -5.39 5.29 -12.28
N LEU A 130 -4.31 5.24 -11.51
CA LEU A 130 -4.35 5.35 -10.06
C LEU A 130 -4.95 6.69 -9.62
N GLU A 131 -4.46 7.80 -10.18
CA GLU A 131 -4.99 9.15 -9.93
C GLU A 131 -6.48 9.26 -10.29
N ALA A 132 -6.91 8.67 -11.41
CA ALA A 132 -8.31 8.68 -11.82
C ALA A 132 -9.21 7.91 -10.85
N ALA A 133 -8.76 6.75 -10.34
CA ALA A 133 -9.50 5.99 -9.34
C ALA A 133 -9.65 6.81 -8.05
N MET A 134 -8.56 7.36 -7.51
CA MET A 134 -8.59 8.19 -6.30
C MET A 134 -9.54 9.40 -6.45
N ASN A 135 -9.42 10.14 -7.56
CA ASN A 135 -10.28 11.29 -7.82
C ASN A 135 -11.76 10.92 -7.97
N SER A 136 -12.08 9.70 -8.42
CA SER A 136 -13.47 9.24 -8.49
C SER A 136 -14.10 9.07 -7.10
N TYR A 137 -13.33 8.60 -6.12
CA TYR A 137 -13.78 8.45 -4.73
C TYR A 137 -13.92 9.81 -4.04
N VAL A 138 -12.99 10.73 -4.31
CA VAL A 138 -13.09 12.11 -3.85
C VAL A 138 -14.35 12.77 -4.39
N ALA A 139 -14.64 12.61 -5.69
CA ALA A 139 -15.85 13.13 -6.31
C ALA A 139 -17.15 12.52 -5.74
N ALA A 140 -17.11 11.26 -5.27
CA ALA A 140 -18.25 10.63 -4.59
C ALA A 140 -18.44 11.13 -3.14
N GLY A 141 -17.41 11.77 -2.57
CA GLY A 141 -17.47 12.46 -1.29
C GLY A 141 -16.62 11.86 -0.18
N ALA A 142 -15.63 11.02 -0.50
CA ALA A 142 -14.53 10.76 0.44
C ALA A 142 -13.63 12.00 0.51
N SER A 143 -13.29 12.43 1.72
CA SER A 143 -12.35 13.55 1.91
C SER A 143 -10.88 13.11 1.86
N GLU A 144 -10.62 11.83 2.14
CA GLU A 144 -9.29 11.26 2.21
C GLU A 144 -9.21 9.96 1.40
N ILE A 145 -8.05 9.70 0.84
CA ILE A 145 -7.68 8.44 0.20
C ILE A 145 -6.38 7.97 0.83
N ALA A 146 -6.21 6.66 0.98
CA ALA A 146 -4.94 6.09 1.41
C ALA A 146 -4.68 4.79 0.67
N TYR A 147 -3.41 4.53 0.39
CA TYR A 147 -2.97 3.16 0.13
C TYR A 147 -2.71 2.49 1.48
N THR A 148 -3.45 1.42 1.78
CA THR A 148 -3.55 0.88 3.15
C THR A 148 -2.71 -0.37 3.38
N GLU A 149 -2.42 -1.15 2.35
CA GLU A 149 -1.80 -2.48 2.48
C GLU A 149 -0.81 -2.76 1.32
N LEU A 150 -0.07 -1.75 0.88
CA LEU A 150 0.72 -1.82 -0.34
C LEU A 150 1.77 -2.93 -0.26
N ASP A 151 1.67 -3.88 -1.18
CA ASP A 151 2.71 -4.83 -1.55
C ASP A 151 2.67 -5.07 -3.07
N ILE A 152 3.82 -5.40 -3.68
CA ILE A 152 3.89 -5.62 -5.13
C ILE A 152 4.61 -6.94 -5.39
N ARG A 153 3.87 -8.05 -5.43
CA ARG A 153 4.44 -9.39 -5.41
C ARG A 153 4.97 -9.84 -6.76
N PHE A 154 6.01 -10.67 -6.71
CA PHE A 154 6.41 -11.49 -7.84
C PHE A 154 5.47 -12.68 -7.98
N SER A 155 4.95 -12.91 -9.19
CA SER A 155 4.10 -14.07 -9.50
C SER A 155 4.87 -15.40 -9.52
N SER A 156 6.21 -15.36 -9.47
CA SER A 156 7.06 -16.53 -9.32
C SER A 156 8.37 -16.17 -8.64
N LEU A 157 8.87 -17.07 -7.81
CA LEU A 157 10.17 -16.97 -7.15
C LEU A 157 11.20 -17.93 -7.78
N PRO A 158 12.51 -17.61 -7.73
CA PRO A 158 13.10 -16.41 -7.14
C PRO A 158 12.99 -15.16 -8.04
N PRO A 159 13.05 -13.94 -7.46
CA PRO A 159 13.08 -12.70 -8.23
C PRO A 159 14.26 -12.62 -9.19
N THR A 160 14.05 -12.08 -10.38
CA THR A 160 15.15 -11.72 -11.29
C THR A 160 15.61 -10.28 -11.04
N ALA A 161 16.87 -9.98 -11.38
CA ALA A 161 17.38 -8.61 -11.29
C ALA A 161 16.59 -7.62 -12.16
N ALA A 162 16.04 -8.08 -13.30
CA ALA A 162 15.15 -7.26 -14.13
C ALA A 162 13.81 -7.01 -13.43
N GLY A 163 13.20 -8.06 -12.86
CA GLY A 163 11.94 -7.91 -12.14
C GLY A 163 12.06 -7.05 -10.88
N LEU A 164 13.20 -7.07 -10.17
CA LEU A 164 13.45 -6.15 -9.05
C LEU A 164 13.49 -4.69 -9.49
N ARG A 165 13.97 -4.40 -10.70
CA ARG A 165 13.89 -3.04 -11.29
C ARG A 165 12.46 -2.68 -11.67
N THR A 166 11.69 -3.63 -12.22
CA THR A 166 10.27 -3.42 -12.51
C THR A 166 9.48 -3.13 -11.23
N GLN A 167 9.65 -3.94 -10.19
CA GLN A 167 9.03 -3.72 -8.88
C GLN A 167 9.37 -2.33 -8.32
N ALA A 168 10.62 -1.89 -8.45
CA ALA A 168 11.02 -0.56 -8.02
C ALA A 168 10.30 0.56 -8.80
N GLY A 169 10.10 0.38 -10.11
CA GLY A 169 9.30 1.28 -10.94
C GLY A 169 7.81 1.29 -10.55
N ASP A 170 7.26 0.14 -10.22
CA ASP A 170 5.87 -0.01 -9.79
C ASP A 170 5.62 0.71 -8.45
N TYR A 171 6.48 0.49 -7.44
CA TYR A 171 6.41 1.21 -6.16
C TYR A 171 6.54 2.72 -6.34
N ALA A 172 7.46 3.17 -7.21
CA ALA A 172 7.61 4.58 -7.52
C ALA A 172 6.38 5.16 -8.23
N THR A 173 5.67 4.36 -9.03
CA THR A 173 4.42 4.75 -9.70
C THR A 173 3.31 4.99 -8.69
N VAL A 174 3.10 4.05 -7.77
CA VAL A 174 2.11 4.19 -6.67
C VAL A 174 2.44 5.40 -5.78
N THR A 175 3.72 5.56 -5.42
CA THR A 175 4.16 6.68 -4.58
C THR A 175 3.90 8.04 -5.25
N ARG A 176 4.22 8.16 -6.55
CA ARG A 176 3.94 9.39 -7.31
C ARG A 176 2.45 9.66 -7.46
N ALA A 177 1.63 8.63 -7.67
CA ALA A 177 0.19 8.79 -7.78
C ALA A 177 -0.40 9.40 -6.49
N CYS A 178 -0.01 8.89 -5.32
CA CYS A 178 -0.48 9.45 -4.05
C CYS A 178 -0.03 10.91 -3.88
N LEU A 179 1.24 11.22 -4.14
CA LEU A 179 1.74 12.60 -4.07
C LEU A 179 1.06 13.57 -5.04
N ALA A 180 0.46 13.07 -6.14
CA ALA A 180 -0.19 13.87 -7.15
C ALA A 180 -1.67 14.17 -6.86
N VAL A 181 -2.27 13.51 -5.85
CA VAL A 181 -3.67 13.70 -5.47
C VAL A 181 -3.71 14.27 -4.05
N ASP A 182 -4.12 15.52 -3.89
CA ASP A 182 -4.13 16.22 -2.59
C ASP A 182 -4.90 15.48 -1.48
N ALA A 183 -5.93 14.72 -1.86
CA ALA A 183 -6.70 13.91 -0.92
C ALA A 183 -6.00 12.61 -0.49
N CYS A 184 -4.92 12.19 -1.16
CA CYS A 184 -4.16 11.00 -0.76
C CYS A 184 -3.25 11.34 0.43
N VAL A 185 -3.62 10.87 1.62
CA VAL A 185 -2.99 11.27 2.89
C VAL A 185 -1.84 10.35 3.31
N GLY A 186 -1.69 9.19 2.68
CA GLY A 186 -0.63 8.26 3.08
C GLY A 186 -0.56 6.96 2.29
N ILE A 187 0.56 6.27 2.52
CA ILE A 187 0.85 4.93 2.01
C ILE A 187 1.34 4.09 3.18
N THR A 188 0.63 3.01 3.47
CA THR A 188 1.02 1.96 4.39
C THR A 188 1.41 0.73 3.57
N ILE A 189 2.58 0.17 3.86
CA ILE A 189 3.04 -1.11 3.29
C ILE A 189 2.62 -2.27 4.19
N TRP A 190 2.22 -3.41 3.62
CA TRP A 190 1.71 -4.53 4.40
C TRP A 190 2.84 -5.39 4.99
N ASP A 191 3.35 -4.91 6.13
CA ASP A 191 4.68 -5.22 6.68
C ASP A 191 5.81 -4.59 5.82
N PHE A 192 7.07 -4.73 6.24
CA PHE A 192 8.20 -4.06 5.59
C PHE A 192 9.27 -5.01 5.04
N THR A 193 9.34 -6.26 5.52
CA THR A 193 10.33 -7.27 5.11
C THR A 193 9.68 -8.51 4.52
N ASP A 194 10.25 -9.01 3.42
CA ASP A 194 9.82 -10.25 2.76
C ASP A 194 9.78 -11.46 3.71
N LYS A 195 10.53 -11.41 4.84
CA LYS A 195 10.57 -12.45 5.85
C LYS A 195 9.21 -12.75 6.50
N TYR A 196 8.39 -11.74 6.68
CA TYR A 196 7.12 -11.82 7.42
C TYR A 196 5.90 -11.51 6.55
N SER A 197 6.11 -11.38 5.24
CA SER A 197 5.01 -11.17 4.29
C SER A 197 4.02 -12.33 4.33
N TRP A 198 2.74 -12.00 4.32
CA TRP A 198 1.61 -12.94 4.20
C TRP A 198 1.53 -13.67 2.85
N ILE A 199 2.20 -13.13 1.82
CA ILE A 199 2.02 -13.57 0.43
C ILE A 199 2.39 -15.03 0.20
N PRO A 200 3.53 -15.57 0.68
CA PRO A 200 3.89 -16.96 0.41
C PRO A 200 2.87 -17.96 0.95
N ASP A 201 2.19 -17.63 2.05
CA ASP A 201 1.18 -18.49 2.67
C ASP A 201 -0.16 -18.44 1.91
N THR A 202 -0.50 -17.27 1.34
CA THR A 202 -1.75 -17.05 0.60
C THR A 202 -1.62 -17.42 -0.88
N PHE A 203 -0.45 -17.19 -1.47
CA PHE A 203 -0.12 -17.41 -2.88
C PHE A 203 1.18 -18.24 -2.99
N PRO A 204 1.10 -19.57 -2.85
CA PRO A 204 2.28 -20.44 -2.91
C PRO A 204 3.12 -20.22 -4.18
N GLY A 205 4.43 -20.05 -4.00
CA GLY A 205 5.38 -19.78 -5.09
C GLY A 205 5.50 -18.31 -5.49
N GLN A 206 4.72 -17.42 -4.88
CA GLN A 206 4.78 -15.96 -5.05
C GLN A 206 5.39 -15.31 -3.80
N GLY A 207 5.85 -14.05 -3.92
CA GLY A 207 6.42 -13.34 -2.77
C GLY A 207 7.37 -12.22 -3.16
N ALA A 208 8.39 -12.02 -2.34
CA ALA A 208 9.41 -10.99 -2.50
C ALA A 208 8.82 -9.60 -2.80
N ALA A 209 7.76 -9.21 -2.09
CA ALA A 209 6.86 -8.14 -2.45
C ALA A 209 7.16 -6.79 -1.80
N LEU A 210 7.97 -6.76 -0.74
CA LEU A 210 8.13 -5.62 0.16
C LEU A 210 9.42 -4.84 -0.12
N LEU A 211 9.70 -3.81 0.69
CA LEU A 211 10.83 -2.91 0.49
C LEU A 211 12.17 -3.50 0.97
N TYR A 212 12.13 -4.45 1.90
CA TYR A 212 13.30 -5.16 2.42
C TYR A 212 13.20 -6.65 2.12
N ASP A 213 14.34 -7.29 1.86
CA ASP A 213 14.42 -8.74 1.67
C ASP A 213 14.32 -9.49 3.02
N GLU A 214 14.39 -10.82 2.97
CA GLU A 214 14.28 -11.69 4.14
C GLU A 214 15.43 -11.55 5.14
N ASN A 215 16.53 -10.88 4.73
CA ASN A 215 17.70 -10.59 5.55
C ASN A 215 17.73 -9.11 6.01
N PHE A 216 16.59 -8.41 5.89
CA PHE A 216 16.45 -6.99 6.24
C PHE A 216 17.34 -6.05 5.42
N SER A 217 17.80 -6.48 4.24
CA SER A 217 18.54 -5.62 3.32
C SER A 217 17.57 -4.88 2.40
N LYS A 218 17.88 -3.60 2.15
CA LYS A 218 17.05 -2.73 1.29
C LYS A 218 17.05 -3.26 -0.15
N LYS A 219 15.87 -3.45 -0.71
CA LYS A 219 15.68 -3.79 -2.12
C LYS A 219 15.69 -2.54 -2.99
N PRO A 220 15.83 -2.67 -4.34
CA PRO A 220 15.69 -1.54 -5.25
C PRO A 220 14.39 -0.74 -5.07
N ALA A 221 13.30 -1.40 -4.68
CA ALA A 221 12.02 -0.74 -4.37
C ALA A 221 12.14 0.29 -3.23
N TRP A 222 12.87 -0.02 -2.16
CA TRP A 222 13.12 0.93 -1.07
C TRP A 222 13.77 2.22 -1.59
N THR A 223 14.82 2.07 -2.39
CA THR A 223 15.56 3.20 -2.95
C THR A 223 14.67 4.05 -3.86
N ALA A 224 13.81 3.42 -4.64
CA ALA A 224 12.89 4.12 -5.54
C ALA A 224 11.85 4.95 -4.76
N VAL A 225 11.20 4.37 -3.75
CA VAL A 225 10.27 5.09 -2.87
C VAL A 225 10.96 6.25 -2.17
N SER A 226 12.12 5.99 -1.54
CA SER A 226 12.89 7.03 -0.84
C SER A 226 13.29 8.18 -1.77
N SER A 227 13.65 7.89 -3.02
CA SER A 227 14.05 8.91 -4.00
C SER A 227 12.87 9.77 -4.45
N VAL A 228 11.70 9.16 -4.67
CA VAL A 228 10.47 9.90 -5.02
C VAL A 228 10.07 10.85 -3.90
N LEU A 229 10.05 10.37 -2.65
CA LEU A 229 9.68 11.19 -1.49
C LEU A 229 10.69 12.32 -1.24
N ALA A 230 11.99 12.05 -1.36
CA ALA A 230 13.02 13.07 -1.19
C ALA A 230 12.94 14.18 -2.26
N ALA A 231 12.61 13.82 -3.51
CA ALA A 231 12.42 14.80 -4.56
C ALA A 231 11.19 15.68 -4.30
N ALA A 232 10.07 15.10 -3.86
CA ALA A 232 8.86 15.83 -3.51
C ALA A 232 9.09 16.82 -2.35
N ALA A 233 9.83 16.39 -1.32
CA ALA A 233 10.12 17.21 -0.14
C ALA A 233 10.99 18.46 -0.45
N THR A 234 11.74 18.45 -1.55
CA THR A 234 12.65 19.54 -1.93
C THR A 234 12.09 20.46 -3.02
N GLY A 235 10.82 20.27 -3.42
CA GLY A 235 10.17 21.06 -4.48
C GLY A 235 10.77 20.83 -5.88
N GLY A 236 11.61 19.80 -6.04
CA GLY A 236 12.17 19.43 -7.34
C GLY A 236 11.12 18.69 -8.18
N PRO A 237 11.11 18.88 -9.51
CA PRO A 237 10.36 17.97 -10.38
C PRO A 237 10.90 16.56 -10.12
N GLY A 238 10.02 15.65 -9.65
CA GLY A 238 10.39 14.26 -9.40
C GLY A 238 11.13 13.67 -10.61
N PRO A 239 12.11 12.77 -10.43
CA PRO A 239 12.93 12.31 -11.53
C PRO A 239 12.04 11.73 -12.62
N SER A 240 11.98 12.46 -13.74
CA SER A 240 11.37 12.02 -14.98
C SER A 240 12.17 10.81 -15.44
N THR A 241 11.53 9.65 -15.47
CA THR A 241 12.08 8.44 -16.09
C THR A 241 12.07 8.62 -17.61
N THR A 242 12.93 9.49 -18.11
CA THR A 242 13.45 9.35 -19.47
C THR A 242 14.59 8.35 -19.38
N LEU A 243 14.30 7.09 -19.73
CA LEU A 243 15.32 6.06 -19.92
C LEU A 243 16.35 6.58 -20.94
N THR A 244 17.47 7.08 -20.44
CA THR A 244 18.59 7.42 -21.31
C THR A 244 19.27 6.10 -21.66
N THR A 245 19.11 5.66 -22.89
CA THR A 245 19.87 4.54 -23.46
C THR A 245 21.35 4.91 -23.38
N VAL A 246 22.09 4.32 -22.44
CA VAL A 246 23.54 4.49 -22.37
C VAL A 246 24.13 3.66 -23.51
N THR A 247 24.49 4.31 -24.61
CA THR A 247 25.33 3.70 -25.65
C THR A 247 26.70 3.40 -25.02
N ALA A 248 27.04 2.13 -24.92
CA ALA A 248 28.34 1.69 -24.45
C ALA A 248 29.44 2.23 -25.36
N THR A 249 30.17 3.24 -24.90
CA THR A 249 31.45 3.63 -25.50
C THR A 249 32.55 2.90 -24.74
N THR A 250 33.22 1.99 -25.44
CA THR A 250 34.45 1.34 -24.98
C THR A 250 35.53 2.40 -24.80
N ARG A 251 35.87 2.72 -23.54
CA ARG A 251 37.11 3.42 -23.19
C ARG A 251 38.15 2.40 -22.75
N THR A 252 39.27 2.39 -23.45
CA THR A 252 40.52 1.77 -23.03
C THR A 252 40.99 2.43 -21.74
N SER A 253 41.25 1.63 -20.71
CA SER A 253 41.72 2.09 -19.41
C SER A 253 43.22 2.40 -19.44
N ALA A 254 43.58 3.58 -18.95
CA ALA A 254 44.95 3.94 -18.58
C ALA A 254 45.34 3.23 -17.25
N PRO A 255 46.64 3.02 -16.98
CA PRO A 255 47.09 2.29 -15.79
C PRO A 255 46.80 3.08 -14.50
N VAL A 256 46.27 2.37 -13.50
CA VAL A 256 45.95 2.89 -12.16
C VAL A 256 47.23 2.94 -11.30
N PRO A 257 47.54 4.06 -10.61
CA PRO A 257 48.64 4.09 -9.65
C PRO A 257 48.28 3.27 -8.41
N THR A 258 49.19 2.40 -7.98
CA THR A 258 49.02 1.54 -6.81
C THR A 258 49.27 2.32 -5.52
N CYS A 259 48.22 2.51 -4.74
CA CYS A 259 48.33 2.88 -3.33
C CYS A 259 47.57 1.88 -2.46
N THR A 260 48.19 1.45 -1.36
CA THR A 260 47.64 0.50 -0.40
C THR A 260 47.48 1.15 0.97
N ALA A 261 46.27 1.05 1.55
CA ALA A 261 46.02 1.45 2.93
C ALA A 261 46.53 0.38 3.92
N ALA A 262 46.96 0.81 5.11
CA ALA A 262 47.39 -0.08 6.20
C ALA A 262 46.23 -0.96 6.69
N LYS A 263 46.55 -2.14 7.23
CA LYS A 263 45.55 -3.03 7.85
C LYS A 263 44.91 -2.28 9.02
N TRP A 264 43.57 -2.13 8.98
CA TRP A 264 42.73 -1.34 9.91
C TRP A 264 42.61 0.18 9.65
N GLY A 265 43.12 0.68 8.52
CA GLY A 265 42.89 2.07 8.08
C GLY A 265 41.54 2.27 7.37
N GLN A 266 41.02 3.49 7.39
CA GLN A 266 39.84 3.88 6.60
C GLN A 266 40.16 3.79 5.10
N CYS A 267 39.26 3.21 4.31
CA CYS A 267 39.29 3.22 2.86
C CYS A 267 37.87 3.44 2.31
N GLY A 268 37.64 4.55 1.62
CA GLY A 268 36.33 4.92 1.06
C GLY A 268 35.39 5.67 2.03
N GLY A 269 34.26 6.14 1.49
CA GLY A 269 33.26 6.98 2.17
C GLY A 269 32.98 8.30 1.44
N ASN A 270 31.85 8.95 1.73
CA ASN A 270 31.51 10.25 1.14
C ASN A 270 32.53 11.32 1.56
N GLY A 271 33.19 11.94 0.57
CA GLY A 271 34.26 12.92 0.78
C GLY A 271 35.67 12.33 0.96
N TRP A 272 35.86 11.02 0.79
CA TRP A 272 37.18 10.39 0.90
C TRP A 272 38.05 10.63 -0.34
N THR A 273 39.26 11.18 -0.15
CA THR A 273 40.24 11.44 -1.22
C THR A 273 41.46 10.51 -1.18
N GLY A 274 41.44 9.51 -0.29
CA GLY A 274 42.55 8.56 -0.10
C GLY A 274 42.40 7.26 -0.88
N CYS A 275 43.22 6.27 -0.56
CA CYS A 275 43.34 5.03 -1.32
C CYS A 275 42.12 4.11 -1.13
N THR A 276 41.73 3.40 -2.21
CA THR A 276 40.49 2.60 -2.27
C THR A 276 40.72 1.09 -2.25
N ALA A 277 41.98 0.65 -2.15
CA ALA A 277 42.36 -0.76 -2.07
C ALA A 277 43.10 -1.08 -0.75
N MET A 278 42.66 -2.13 -0.05
CA MET A 278 43.37 -2.69 1.11
C MET A 278 44.42 -3.72 0.68
N GLY A 279 45.55 -3.79 1.39
CA GLY A 279 46.71 -4.61 1.01
C GLY A 279 46.54 -6.14 1.03
N ARG A 280 45.47 -6.71 1.60
CA ARG A 280 45.14 -8.16 1.56
C ARG A 280 43.64 -8.41 1.74
N GLY A 281 42.98 -9.06 0.76
CA GLY A 281 41.59 -9.56 0.91
C GLY A 281 40.50 -8.59 0.43
N PRO A 282 39.30 -9.10 0.09
CA PRO A 282 38.57 -8.62 -1.08
C PRO A 282 37.74 -7.37 -0.76
N ARG A 283 38.38 -6.23 -1.00
CA ARG A 283 37.78 -4.92 -1.29
C ARG A 283 37.12 -4.22 -0.09
N CYS A 284 37.31 -2.90 -0.05
CA CYS A 284 36.30 -2.00 0.47
C CYS A 284 35.12 -2.06 -0.53
#